data_AF-A0A8T6U9P9-F1
#
_entry.id   AF-A0A8T6U9P9-F1
#
_cell.length_a   1.000
_cell.length_b   1.000
_cell.length_c   1.000
_cell.angle_alpha   90.00
_cell.angle_beta   90.00
_cell.angle_gamma   90.00
#
_symmetry.space_group_name_H-M   'P 1'
#
loop_
_entity.id
_entity.type
_entity.pdbx_description
1 polymer ?
#
loop_
_entity_poly.entity_id
_entity_poly.type
_entity_poly.pdbx_seq_one_letter_code
_entity_poly.pdbx_strand_id
1 'polypeptide(L)'
;MGVNLRDLVPKTTVDLSSLRGKSIAVDAYNALYQFLAIIRQPDGTPLKDRTGRITSHLSGLLYRTSNLVEMGIKVVYVFDGVPPTLKEVEIKRRARVKDEALVKYERALQEGRVEKARMYAQMTSRLKDYMADDAKHLLMLLGIPWIQAPSEGEAQAAHLVKKGDSDFCASQDYDSLLFGASMLVRNVTLSGRRKLPRKNVYIEVVP
;
A
#
# COMPACT_ATOMS: atom_id res chain seq x y z
N MET A 1 -0.65 -8.02 3.08
CA MET A 1 0.54 -8.55 3.75
C MET A 1 0.34 -8.53 5.26
N GLY A 2 -0.62 -9.29 5.77
CA GLY A 2 -0.94 -9.35 7.21
C GLY A 2 -2.01 -10.42 7.51
N VAL A 3 -2.62 -10.37 8.68
CA VAL A 3 -3.64 -11.32 9.14
C VAL A 3 -4.96 -11.08 8.38
N ASN A 4 -5.53 -12.15 7.85
CA ASN A 4 -6.81 -12.07 7.15
C ASN A 4 -7.97 -12.22 8.13
N LEU A 5 -8.55 -11.10 8.54
CA LEU A 5 -9.74 -11.04 9.40
C LEU A 5 -10.99 -10.58 8.64
N ARG A 6 -10.97 -10.68 7.31
CA ARG A 6 -11.98 -10.08 6.42
C ARG A 6 -13.42 -10.49 6.72
N ASP A 7 -13.61 -11.73 7.12
CA ASP A 7 -14.93 -12.32 7.34
C ASP A 7 -15.36 -12.25 8.82
N LEU A 8 -14.45 -11.82 9.71
CA LEU A 8 -14.69 -11.76 11.16
C LEU A 8 -14.89 -10.32 11.66
N VAL A 9 -14.31 -9.33 10.99
CA VAL A 9 -14.38 -7.92 11.41
C VAL A 9 -15.61 -7.26 10.79
N PRO A 10 -16.55 -6.72 11.59
CA PRO A 10 -17.65 -5.94 11.06
C PRO A 10 -17.11 -4.70 10.34
N LYS A 11 -17.70 -4.37 9.20
CA LYS A 11 -17.24 -3.28 8.35
C LYS A 11 -18.43 -2.46 7.85
N THR A 12 -18.20 -1.15 7.74
CA THR A 12 -19.15 -0.20 7.17
C THR A 12 -18.47 0.48 6.01
N THR A 13 -19.14 0.51 4.86
CA THR A 13 -18.66 1.27 3.69
C THR A 13 -18.82 2.75 3.97
N VAL A 14 -17.78 3.53 3.65
CA VAL A 14 -17.82 4.99 3.81
C VAL A 14 -17.36 5.68 2.53
N ASP A 15 -17.95 6.84 2.25
CA ASP A 15 -17.48 7.69 1.17
C ASP A 15 -16.21 8.42 1.60
N LEU A 16 -15.24 8.53 0.69
CA LEU A 16 -13.98 9.21 1.01
C LEU A 16 -14.20 10.68 1.40
N SER A 17 -15.24 11.32 0.84
CA SER A 17 -15.67 12.68 1.18
C SER A 17 -16.15 12.83 2.63
N SER A 18 -16.67 11.75 3.24
CA SER A 18 -17.11 11.79 4.64
C SER A 18 -15.94 11.82 5.63
N LEU A 19 -14.71 11.60 5.15
CA LEU A 19 -13.49 11.70 5.96
C LEU A 19 -12.87 13.10 5.93
N ARG A 20 -13.54 14.09 5.32
CA ARG A 20 -13.05 15.48 5.31
C ARG A 20 -12.80 15.98 6.74
N GLY A 21 -11.63 16.56 6.96
CA GLY A 21 -11.18 17.07 8.26
C GLY A 21 -10.60 16.02 9.20
N LYS A 22 -10.75 14.72 8.88
CA LYS A 22 -10.22 13.60 9.67
C LYS A 22 -8.72 13.39 9.43
N SER A 23 -8.04 12.88 10.45
CA SER A 23 -6.64 12.47 10.37
C SER A 23 -6.49 10.97 10.14
N ILE A 24 -5.55 10.60 9.28
CA ILE A 24 -5.30 9.21 8.89
C ILE A 24 -3.80 8.90 8.99
N ALA A 25 -3.47 7.91 9.82
CA ALA A 25 -2.14 7.33 9.94
C ALA A 25 -2.00 6.16 8.96
N VAL A 26 -1.28 6.40 7.87
CA VAL A 26 -1.11 5.47 6.75
C VAL A 26 0.13 4.62 6.99
N ASP A 27 0.00 3.28 6.91
CA ASP A 27 1.17 2.41 6.80
C ASP A 27 1.85 2.67 5.45
N ALA A 28 3.07 3.23 5.51
CA ALA A 28 3.82 3.61 4.34
C ALA A 28 4.26 2.41 3.49
N TYR A 29 4.74 1.32 4.11
CA TYR A 29 5.16 0.15 3.35
C TYR A 29 3.96 -0.50 2.66
N ASN A 30 2.83 -0.63 3.37
CA ASN A 30 1.58 -1.12 2.77
C ASN A 30 1.20 -0.28 1.55
N ALA A 31 1.18 1.05 1.70
CA ALA A 31 0.84 1.98 0.61
C ALA A 31 1.79 1.86 -0.59
N LEU A 32 3.11 1.87 -0.36
CA LEU A 32 4.11 1.77 -1.41
C LEU A 32 3.99 0.45 -2.18
N TYR A 33 3.73 -0.66 -1.49
CA TYR A 33 3.48 -1.94 -2.13
C TYR A 33 2.21 -1.93 -2.99
N GLN A 34 1.13 -1.29 -2.54
CA GLN A 34 -0.08 -1.11 -3.35
C GLN A 34 0.22 -0.30 -4.62
N PHE A 35 0.98 0.79 -4.51
CA PHE A 35 1.37 1.60 -5.66
C PHE A 35 2.20 0.81 -6.66
N LEU A 36 3.19 0.04 -6.22
CA LEU A 36 3.98 -0.83 -7.10
C LEU A 36 3.14 -1.91 -7.81
N ALA A 37 2.12 -2.44 -7.14
CA ALA A 37 1.25 -3.46 -7.71
C ALA A 37 0.27 -2.90 -8.75
N ILE A 38 -0.24 -1.68 -8.54
CA ILE A 38 -1.36 -1.14 -9.32
C ILE A 38 -0.90 -0.17 -10.40
N ILE A 39 0.10 0.66 -10.11
CA ILE A 39 0.58 1.71 -11.02
C ILE A 39 1.62 1.11 -11.94
N ARG A 40 1.17 0.69 -13.12
CA ARG A 40 1.96 -0.05 -14.11
C ARG A 40 1.63 0.43 -15.52
N GLN A 41 2.57 0.21 -16.41
CA GLN A 41 2.40 0.42 -17.84
C GLN A 41 1.37 -0.56 -18.43
N PRO A 42 0.84 -0.31 -19.63
CA PRO A 42 -0.14 -1.19 -20.28
C PRO A 42 0.34 -2.64 -20.45
N ASP A 43 1.64 -2.84 -20.66
CA ASP A 43 2.31 -4.14 -20.77
C ASP A 43 2.46 -4.86 -19.40
N GLY A 44 2.10 -4.21 -18.30
CA GLY A 44 2.19 -4.74 -16.95
C GLY A 44 3.54 -4.50 -16.27
N THR A 45 4.50 -3.85 -16.92
CA THR A 45 5.77 -3.47 -16.29
C THR A 45 5.58 -2.26 -15.35
N PRO A 46 6.40 -2.10 -14.30
CA PRO A 46 6.33 -0.90 -13.46
C PRO A 46 6.73 0.36 -14.25
N LEU A 47 6.30 1.53 -13.78
CA LEU A 47 6.80 2.81 -14.27
C LEU A 47 8.30 2.91 -13.93
N LYS A 48 9.08 3.47 -14.85
CA LYS A 48 10.52 3.66 -14.70
C LYS A 48 10.94 5.04 -15.17
N ASP A 49 12.03 5.56 -14.61
CA ASP A 49 12.71 6.75 -15.13
C ASP A 49 13.65 6.38 -16.30
N ARG A 50 14.33 7.39 -16.86
CA ARG A 50 15.31 7.24 -17.94
C ARG A 50 16.51 6.34 -17.60
N THR A 51 16.80 6.13 -16.32
CA THR A 51 17.89 5.24 -15.88
C THR A 51 17.40 3.83 -15.52
N GLY A 52 16.10 3.57 -15.70
CA GLY A 52 15.47 2.28 -15.43
C GLY A 52 15.09 2.05 -13.97
N ARG A 53 15.20 3.06 -13.09
CA ARG A 53 14.74 2.97 -11.70
C ARG A 53 13.22 3.03 -11.65
N ILE A 54 12.62 2.25 -10.77
CA ILE A 54 11.16 2.12 -10.68
C ILE A 54 10.61 3.35 -9.97
N THR A 55 9.62 4.02 -10.56
CA THR A 55 9.01 5.26 -10.03
C THR A 55 7.52 5.13 -9.68
N SER A 56 6.92 3.95 -9.88
CA SER A 56 5.49 3.71 -9.57
C SER A 56 5.11 4.09 -8.13
N HIS A 57 6.02 3.85 -7.18
CA HIS A 57 5.82 4.16 -5.76
C HIS A 57 5.74 5.68 -5.51
N LEU A 58 6.60 6.48 -6.13
CA LEU A 58 6.58 7.95 -6.05
C LEU A 58 5.36 8.54 -6.75
N SER A 59 5.02 8.02 -7.94
CA SER A 59 3.83 8.47 -8.66
C SER A 59 2.57 8.23 -7.82
N GLY A 60 2.44 7.04 -7.24
CA GLY A 60 1.31 6.73 -6.36
C GLY A 60 1.29 7.60 -5.13
N LEU A 61 2.44 7.77 -4.48
CA LEU A 61 2.55 8.60 -3.28
C LEU A 61 2.17 10.06 -3.56
N LEU A 62 2.69 10.65 -4.64
CA LEU A 62 2.39 12.02 -5.04
C LEU A 62 0.90 12.21 -5.28
N TYR A 63 0.34 11.53 -6.30
CA TYR A 63 -1.04 11.78 -6.73
C TYR A 63 -2.05 11.37 -5.67
N ARG A 64 -1.82 10.25 -4.97
CA ARG A 64 -2.76 9.81 -3.94
C ARG A 64 -2.77 10.74 -2.74
N THR A 65 -1.59 11.19 -2.29
CA THR A 65 -1.49 12.12 -1.18
C THR A 65 -2.13 13.46 -1.53
N SER A 66 -1.84 13.99 -2.73
CA SER A 66 -2.48 15.23 -3.22
C SER A 66 -4.00 15.13 -3.22
N ASN A 67 -4.57 14.02 -3.73
CA ASN A 67 -6.03 13.84 -3.75
C ASN A 67 -6.64 13.80 -2.34
N LEU A 68 -5.98 13.14 -1.39
CA LEU A 68 -6.47 13.07 0.00
C LEU A 68 -6.43 14.45 0.66
N VAL A 69 -5.33 15.18 0.47
CA VAL A 69 -5.16 16.53 1.00
C VAL A 69 -6.16 17.51 0.37
N GLU A 70 -6.41 17.41 -0.93
CA GLU A 70 -7.43 18.19 -1.65
C GLU A 70 -8.84 17.96 -1.10
N MET A 71 -9.16 16.72 -0.69
CA MET A 71 -10.41 16.38 0.00
C MET A 71 -10.47 16.87 1.46
N GLY A 72 -9.42 17.54 1.95
CA GLY A 72 -9.32 18.02 3.33
C GLY A 72 -8.99 16.94 4.35
N ILE A 73 -8.48 15.78 3.92
CA ILE A 73 -8.03 14.71 4.81
C ILE A 73 -6.59 15.01 5.24
N LYS A 74 -6.33 14.93 6.55
CA LYS A 74 -5.00 15.13 7.12
C LYS A 74 -4.27 13.79 7.15
N VAL A 75 -3.16 13.66 6.46
CA VAL A 75 -2.43 12.38 6.37
C VAL A 75 -1.09 12.44 7.07
N VAL A 76 -0.73 11.35 7.74
CA VAL A 76 0.61 11.09 8.26
C VAL A 76 1.05 9.69 7.84
N TYR A 77 2.25 9.58 7.29
CA TYR A 77 2.80 8.28 6.88
C TYR A 77 3.66 7.68 7.98
N VAL A 78 3.51 6.38 8.24
CA VAL A 78 4.28 5.67 9.26
C VAL A 78 5.15 4.63 8.58
N PHE A 79 6.46 4.76 8.72
CA PHE A 79 7.44 3.84 8.16
C PHE A 79 7.92 2.84 9.22
N ASP A 80 8.07 1.58 8.83
CA ASP A 80 8.70 0.55 9.67
C ASP A 80 10.13 0.96 10.03
N GLY A 81 10.49 0.70 11.29
CA GLY A 81 11.86 0.71 11.79
C GLY A 81 12.52 -0.63 11.61
N VAL A 82 13.36 -1.00 12.59
CA VAL A 82 14.06 -2.28 12.53
C VAL A 82 13.07 -3.41 12.83
N PRO A 83 12.90 -4.38 11.93
CA PRO A 83 12.01 -5.50 12.16
C PRO A 83 12.54 -6.37 13.32
N PRO A 84 11.67 -6.95 14.16
CA PRO A 84 12.09 -7.86 15.21
C PRO A 84 12.59 -9.18 14.60
N THR A 85 13.50 -9.86 15.28
CA THR A 85 14.11 -11.14 14.83
C THR A 85 13.07 -12.21 14.50
N LEU A 86 11.95 -12.22 15.22
CA LEU A 86 10.82 -13.14 15.01
C LEU A 86 10.16 -13.00 13.61
N LYS A 87 10.34 -11.87 12.91
CA LYS A 87 9.79 -11.64 11.55
C LYS A 87 10.64 -12.20 10.42
N GLU A 88 11.85 -12.68 10.68
CA GLU A 88 12.72 -13.20 9.62
C GLU A 88 12.08 -14.33 8.81
N VAL A 89 11.34 -15.20 9.48
CA VAL A 89 10.64 -16.34 8.85
C VAL A 89 9.60 -15.85 7.84
N GLU A 90 8.81 -14.84 8.23
CA GLU A 90 7.77 -14.27 7.39
C GLU A 90 8.36 -13.45 6.23
N ILE A 91 9.47 -12.73 6.47
CA ILE A 91 10.22 -12.04 5.39
C ILE A 91 10.73 -13.04 4.36
N LYS A 92 11.34 -14.15 4.80
CA LYS A 92 11.81 -15.23 3.90
C LYS A 92 10.66 -15.88 3.15
N ARG A 93 9.52 -16.13 3.81
CA ARG A 93 8.31 -16.66 3.17
C ARG A 93 7.81 -15.72 2.08
N ARG A 94 7.74 -14.42 2.35
CA ARG A 94 7.33 -13.39 1.38
C ARG A 94 8.29 -13.31 0.19
N ALA A 95 9.60 -13.44 0.41
CA ALA A 95 10.57 -13.49 -0.68
C ALA A 95 10.31 -14.68 -1.62
N ARG A 96 10.10 -15.88 -1.06
CA ARG A 96 9.80 -17.10 -1.84
C ARG A 96 8.54 -16.96 -2.70
N VAL A 97 7.46 -16.42 -2.13
CA VAL A 97 6.20 -16.19 -2.89
C VAL A 97 6.43 -15.27 -4.10
N LYS A 98 7.28 -14.24 -3.94
CA LYS A 98 7.61 -13.33 -5.04
C LYS A 98 8.47 -14.01 -6.12
N ASP A 99 9.41 -14.87 -5.72
CA ASP A 99 10.23 -15.65 -6.66
C ASP A 99 9.39 -16.62 -7.47
N GLU A 100 8.47 -17.34 -6.83
CA GLU A 100 7.52 -18.21 -7.52
C GLU A 100 6.61 -17.45 -8.50
N ALA A 101 6.17 -16.24 -8.10
CA ALA A 101 5.38 -15.38 -8.97
C ALA A 101 6.18 -14.90 -10.19
N LEU A 102 7.48 -14.66 -10.05
CA LEU A 102 8.36 -14.25 -11.15
C LEU A 102 8.50 -15.35 -12.19
N VAL A 103 8.74 -16.60 -11.76
CA VAL A 103 8.80 -17.76 -12.65
C VAL A 103 7.48 -17.94 -13.40
N LYS A 104 6.33 -17.82 -12.71
CA LYS A 104 5.00 -17.91 -13.33
C LYS A 104 4.74 -16.76 -14.31
N TYR A 105 5.26 -15.58 -14.02
CA TYR A 105 5.18 -14.41 -14.91
C TYR A 105 5.94 -14.63 -16.22
N GLU A 106 7.21 -15.03 -16.14
CA GLU A 106 8.06 -15.29 -17.31
C GLU A 106 7.48 -16.39 -18.19
N ARG A 107 7.00 -17.48 -17.58
CA ARG A 107 6.33 -18.56 -18.31
C ARG A 107 5.05 -18.07 -19.00
N ALA A 108 4.25 -17.24 -18.33
CA ALA A 108 3.02 -16.71 -18.93
C ALA A 108 3.32 -15.75 -20.10
N LEU A 109 4.43 -15.02 -20.07
CA LEU A 109 4.90 -14.22 -21.20
C LEU A 109 5.32 -15.09 -22.39
N GLN A 110 6.12 -16.14 -22.14
CA GLN A 110 6.56 -17.09 -23.18
C GLN A 110 5.37 -17.79 -23.84
N GLU A 111 4.34 -18.13 -23.07
CA GLU A 111 3.10 -18.76 -23.56
C GLU A 111 2.12 -17.76 -24.21
N GLY A 112 2.48 -16.47 -24.34
CA GLY A 112 1.60 -15.44 -24.91
C GLY A 112 0.34 -15.14 -24.08
N ARG A 113 0.28 -15.60 -22.83
CA ARG A 113 -0.89 -15.46 -21.94
C ARG A 113 -0.86 -14.12 -21.21
N VAL A 114 -1.07 -13.04 -21.96
CA VAL A 114 -0.98 -11.64 -21.50
C VAL A 114 -1.75 -11.39 -20.19
N GLU A 115 -2.95 -11.95 -20.04
CA GLU A 115 -3.74 -11.75 -18.82
C GLU A 115 -3.13 -12.42 -17.57
N LYS A 116 -2.61 -13.65 -17.71
CA LYS A 116 -1.94 -14.36 -16.61
C LYS A 116 -0.62 -13.69 -16.27
N ALA A 117 0.13 -13.26 -17.29
CA ALA A 117 1.34 -12.49 -17.11
C ALA A 117 1.05 -11.23 -16.29
N ARG A 118 0.03 -10.44 -16.66
CA ARG A 118 -0.35 -9.25 -15.90
C ARG A 118 -0.68 -9.54 -14.43
N MET A 119 -1.39 -10.64 -14.15
CA MET A 119 -1.73 -11.05 -12.78
C MET A 119 -0.47 -11.38 -11.96
N TYR A 120 0.41 -12.24 -12.49
CA TYR A 120 1.64 -12.61 -11.79
C TYR A 120 2.59 -11.42 -11.64
N ALA A 121 2.64 -10.54 -12.64
CA ALA A 121 3.44 -9.33 -12.59
C ALA A 121 3.11 -8.51 -11.33
N GLN A 122 1.84 -8.32 -10.98
CA GLN A 122 1.45 -7.57 -9.77
C GLN A 122 2.01 -8.16 -8.48
N MET A 123 2.21 -9.48 -8.44
CA MET A 123 2.73 -10.21 -7.29
C MET A 123 4.27 -10.19 -7.20
N THR A 124 4.99 -9.79 -8.25
CA THR A 124 6.47 -9.71 -8.25
C THR A 124 7.02 -8.43 -7.64
N SER A 125 6.17 -7.46 -7.28
CA SER A 125 6.60 -6.16 -6.76
C SER A 125 7.50 -6.31 -5.52
N ARG A 126 8.76 -5.88 -5.66
CA ARG A 126 9.75 -5.77 -4.58
C ARG A 126 10.01 -4.30 -4.31
N LEU A 127 9.89 -3.92 -3.04
CA LEU A 127 10.35 -2.61 -2.60
C LEU A 127 11.87 -2.70 -2.45
N LYS A 128 12.58 -1.78 -3.11
CA LYS A 128 14.05 -1.68 -3.05
C LYS A 128 14.42 -0.65 -1.99
N ASP A 129 15.60 -0.80 -1.38
CA ASP A 129 16.01 0.03 -0.23
C ASP A 129 15.87 1.54 -0.51
N TYR A 130 16.29 2.01 -1.69
CA TYR A 130 16.17 3.42 -2.09
C TYR A 130 14.73 3.94 -2.12
N MET A 131 13.73 3.08 -2.31
CA MET A 131 12.33 3.52 -2.51
C MET A 131 11.72 4.09 -1.23
N ALA A 132 12.13 3.60 -0.07
CA ALA A 132 11.67 4.12 1.20
C ALA A 132 12.24 5.51 1.45
N ASP A 133 13.52 5.71 1.15
CA ASP A 133 14.20 7.00 1.31
C ASP A 133 13.70 8.03 0.29
N ASP A 134 13.51 7.64 -0.98
CA ASP A 134 12.90 8.49 -2.00
C ASP A 134 11.46 8.89 -1.61
N ALA A 135 10.68 7.96 -1.05
CA ALA A 135 9.33 8.24 -0.56
C ALA A 135 9.33 9.24 0.61
N LYS A 136 10.20 9.05 1.61
CA LYS A 136 10.36 10.00 2.73
C LYS A 136 10.78 11.38 2.22
N HIS A 137 11.72 11.43 1.29
CA HIS A 137 12.17 12.69 0.69
C HIS A 137 11.04 13.40 -0.05
N LEU A 138 10.26 12.68 -0.86
CA LEU A 138 9.09 13.24 -1.53
C LEU A 138 8.06 13.79 -0.53
N LEU A 139 7.76 13.06 0.55
CA LEU A 139 6.83 13.52 1.57
C LEU A 139 7.31 14.81 2.25
N MET A 140 8.62 14.92 2.54
CA MET A 140 9.20 16.17 3.07
C MET A 140 9.01 17.33 2.09
N LEU A 141 9.26 17.13 0.80
CA LEU A 141 9.09 18.17 -0.23
C LEU A 141 7.62 18.60 -0.38
N LEU A 142 6.68 17.67 -0.15
CA LEU A 142 5.24 17.94 -0.17
C LEU A 142 4.72 18.60 1.13
N GLY A 143 5.56 18.71 2.17
CA GLY A 143 5.12 19.17 3.49
C GLY A 143 4.22 18.19 4.23
N ILE A 144 4.31 16.90 3.90
CA ILE A 144 3.49 15.83 4.49
C ILE A 144 4.27 15.16 5.63
N PRO A 145 3.72 15.12 6.85
CA PRO A 145 4.42 14.52 7.98
C PRO A 145 4.57 13.01 7.80
N TRP A 146 5.71 12.49 8.27
CA TRP A 146 5.92 11.06 8.40
C TRP A 146 6.66 10.73 9.71
N ILE A 147 6.45 9.52 10.20
CA ILE A 147 6.99 9.02 11.47
C ILE A 147 7.81 7.77 11.19
N GLN A 148 9.00 7.70 11.79
CA GLN A 148 9.80 6.49 11.86
C GLN A 148 9.33 5.67 13.08
N ALA A 149 8.68 4.54 12.84
CA ALA A 149 8.35 3.62 13.92
C ALA A 149 9.63 3.02 14.52
N PRO A 150 9.65 2.70 15.82
CA PRO A 150 10.77 1.98 16.43
C PRO A 150 10.87 0.54 15.90
N SER A 151 9.74 -0.04 15.51
CA SER A 151 9.68 -1.37 14.90
C SER A 151 8.58 -1.41 13.84
N GLU A 152 7.35 -1.85 14.15
CA GLU A 152 6.30 -2.00 13.15
C GLU A 152 5.52 -0.71 12.90
N GLY A 153 5.35 -0.34 11.64
CA GLY A 153 4.58 0.82 11.21
C GLY A 153 3.09 0.69 11.57
N GLU A 154 2.49 -0.48 11.40
CA GLU A 154 1.09 -0.70 11.79
C GLU A 154 0.87 -0.59 13.31
N ALA A 155 1.83 -1.04 14.12
CA ALA A 155 1.76 -0.88 15.58
C ALA A 155 1.88 0.59 15.99
N GLN A 156 2.78 1.33 15.35
CA GLN A 156 2.93 2.77 15.59
C GLN A 156 1.69 3.54 15.11
N ALA A 157 1.10 3.19 13.96
CA ALA A 157 -0.15 3.78 13.49
C ALA A 157 -1.30 3.50 14.46
N ALA A 158 -1.41 2.26 14.96
CA ALA A 158 -2.41 1.89 15.97
C ALA A 158 -2.25 2.69 17.27
N HIS A 159 -1.00 2.92 17.69
CA HIS A 159 -0.72 3.75 18.86
C HIS A 159 -1.18 5.20 18.68
N LEU A 160 -0.95 5.82 17.52
CA LEU A 160 -1.43 7.18 17.21
C LEU A 160 -2.95 7.27 17.30
N VAL A 161 -3.67 6.27 16.77
CA VAL A 161 -5.12 6.21 16.85
C VAL A 161 -5.61 6.03 18.28
N LYS A 162 -5.01 5.10 19.02
CA LYS A 162 -5.36 4.84 20.42
C LYS A 162 -5.14 6.06 21.33
N LYS A 163 -4.12 6.88 21.03
CA LYS A 163 -3.81 8.12 21.75
C LYS A 163 -4.70 9.30 21.34
N GLY A 164 -5.38 9.22 20.19
CA GLY A 164 -6.19 10.30 19.65
C GLY A 164 -5.43 11.31 18.77
N ASP A 165 -4.18 11.02 18.43
CA ASP A 165 -3.38 11.84 17.51
C ASP A 165 -3.83 11.63 16.03
N SER A 166 -4.49 10.51 15.74
CA SER A 166 -5.09 10.19 14.44
C SER A 166 -6.50 9.63 14.61
N ASP A 167 -7.45 9.97 13.74
CA ASP A 167 -8.80 9.38 13.79
C ASP A 167 -8.80 7.92 13.29
N PHE A 168 -7.99 7.60 12.26
CA PHE A 168 -7.96 6.28 11.64
C PHE A 168 -6.55 5.76 11.35
N CYS A 169 -6.37 4.44 11.36
CA CYS A 169 -5.28 3.77 10.66
C CYS A 169 -5.68 3.51 9.21
N ALA A 170 -4.77 3.59 8.27
CA ALA A 170 -5.00 3.16 6.89
C ALA A 170 -4.01 2.08 6.46
N SER A 171 -4.55 0.89 6.21
CA SER A 171 -3.83 -0.26 5.64
C SER A 171 -4.77 -1.17 4.87
N GLN A 172 -4.22 -2.01 4.00
CA GLN A 172 -4.94 -3.14 3.44
C GLN A 172 -4.95 -4.36 4.37
N ASP A 173 -4.10 -4.39 5.37
CA ASP A 173 -4.03 -5.46 6.34
C ASP A 173 -4.81 -5.09 7.61
N TYR A 174 -5.02 -6.09 8.46
CA TYR A 174 -5.79 -5.94 9.69
C TYR A 174 -4.88 -5.87 10.94
N ASP A 175 -3.56 -5.81 10.77
CA ASP A 175 -2.63 -5.97 11.90
C ASP A 175 -2.72 -4.77 12.86
N SER A 176 -3.02 -3.57 12.35
CA SER A 176 -3.30 -2.39 13.17
C SER A 176 -4.44 -2.63 14.18
N LEU A 177 -5.47 -3.40 13.84
CA LEU A 177 -6.53 -3.77 14.79
C LEU A 177 -6.01 -4.69 15.88
N LEU A 178 -5.14 -5.64 15.53
CA LEU A 178 -4.49 -6.54 16.48
C LEU A 178 -3.57 -5.78 17.46
N PHE A 179 -2.94 -4.70 16.99
CA PHE A 179 -2.18 -3.77 17.82
C PHE A 179 -3.06 -2.80 18.63
N GLY A 180 -4.39 -2.86 18.49
CA GLY A 180 -5.34 -2.11 19.29
C GLY A 180 -5.78 -0.77 18.71
N ALA A 181 -5.66 -0.57 17.39
CA ALA A 181 -6.33 0.54 16.73
C ALA A 181 -7.84 0.43 16.90
N SER A 182 -8.50 1.52 17.30
CA SER A 182 -9.96 1.56 17.43
C SER A 182 -10.65 1.58 16.06
N MET A 183 -10.02 2.21 15.05
CA MET A 183 -10.58 2.37 13.71
C MET A 183 -9.53 2.11 12.64
N LEU A 184 -9.87 1.25 11.67
CA LEU A 184 -9.09 0.99 10.46
C LEU A 184 -9.94 1.35 9.25
N VAL A 185 -9.41 2.22 8.39
CA VAL A 185 -9.97 2.50 7.07
C VAL A 185 -9.15 1.76 6.01
N ARG A 186 -9.82 1.01 5.14
CA ARG A 186 -9.17 0.28 4.05
C ARG A 186 -9.36 1.05 2.76
N ASN A 187 -8.65 0.65 1.71
CA ASN A 187 -8.83 1.18 0.34
C ASN A 187 -8.58 2.68 0.12
N VAL A 188 -8.11 3.43 1.12
CA VAL A 188 -7.76 4.86 0.98
C VAL A 188 -6.73 5.07 -0.12
N THR A 189 -5.74 4.19 -0.23
CA THR A 189 -4.69 4.26 -1.26
C THR A 189 -5.14 3.75 -2.65
N LEU A 190 -6.31 3.12 -2.71
CA LEU A 190 -6.85 2.41 -3.87
C LEU A 190 -8.13 3.04 -4.45
N SER A 191 -8.71 4.03 -3.76
CA SER A 191 -10.05 4.54 -4.03
C SER A 191 -10.19 5.11 -5.45
N GLY A 192 -11.37 4.89 -6.04
CA GLY A 192 -11.71 5.24 -7.42
C GLY A 192 -12.11 4.03 -8.27
N ARG A 193 -12.08 4.16 -9.60
CA ARG A 193 -12.47 3.09 -10.52
C ARG A 193 -11.32 2.13 -10.79
N ARG A 194 -11.48 0.86 -10.42
CA ARG A 194 -10.55 -0.23 -10.71
C ARG A 194 -11.14 -1.19 -11.73
N LYS A 195 -10.40 -1.49 -12.79
CA LYS A 195 -10.77 -2.56 -13.74
C LYS A 195 -10.65 -3.94 -13.07
N LEU A 196 -11.70 -4.75 -13.13
CA LEU A 196 -11.66 -6.12 -12.64
C LEU A 196 -10.72 -6.99 -13.50
N PRO A 197 -9.91 -7.87 -12.89
CA PRO A 197 -9.18 -8.87 -13.66
C PRO A 197 -10.17 -9.73 -14.47
N ARG A 198 -9.89 -9.95 -15.75
CA ARG A 198 -10.69 -10.79 -16.68
C ARG A 198 -12.09 -10.25 -17.04
N LYS A 199 -12.42 -9.00 -16.69
CA LYS A 199 -13.68 -8.36 -17.08
C LYS A 199 -13.43 -6.95 -17.59
N ASN A 200 -14.12 -6.54 -18.66
CA ASN A 200 -14.18 -5.13 -19.09
C ASN A 200 -15.11 -4.29 -18.21
N VAL A 201 -15.12 -4.58 -16.90
CA VAL A 201 -15.97 -3.93 -15.91
C VAL A 201 -15.07 -3.19 -14.94
N TYR A 202 -15.37 -1.92 -14.72
CA TYR A 202 -14.75 -1.11 -13.69
C TYR A 202 -15.61 -1.20 -12.44
N ILE A 203 -15.01 -1.60 -11.32
CA ILE A 203 -15.63 -1.52 -10.00
C ILE A 203 -15.19 -0.23 -9.33
N GLU A 204 -16.11 0.37 -8.59
CA GLU A 204 -15.79 1.45 -7.68
C GLU A 204 -15.19 0.84 -6.41
N VAL A 205 -13.97 1.25 -6.09
CA VAL A 205 -13.29 0.87 -4.86
C VAL A 205 -13.59 1.95 -3.84
N VAL A 206 -14.47 1.60 -2.90
CA VAL A 206 -14.86 2.45 -1.78
C VAL A 206 -14.09 2.09 -0.52
N PRO A 207 -13.72 3.07 0.32
CA PRO A 207 -13.20 2.87 1.66
C PRO A 207 -14.07 1.98 2.56
#